data_AF-A0A2N3FVK5-F1
#
_entry.id   AF-A0A2N3FVK5-F1
#
_cell.length_a   1.000
_cell.length_b   1.000
_cell.length_c   1.000
_cell.angle_alpha   90.00
_cell.angle_beta   90.00
_cell.angle_gamma   90.00
#
_symmetry.space_group_name_H-M   'P 1'
#
loop_
_entity.id
_entity.type
_entity.pdbx_description
1 polymer ?
#
loop_
_entity_poly.entity_id
_entity_poly.type
_entity_poly.pdbx_seq_one_letter_code
_entity_poly.pdbx_strand_id
1 'polypeptide(L)'
;MNLGGWQYPIVKREWTDLLDEYRSAAENLPALAPLVSIIESVIQNQMQDQLAATTSMWDLVITTAPPGEPPLDVIVVRSSVSMNPPRSGEVRIEQFATSGLKEELTRSTAEVLPLFWRFILEKYGLKPT
;
A
#
# COMPACT_ATOMS: atom_id res chain seq x y z
N MET A 1 19.71 0.98 15.51
CA MET A 1 19.80 -0.27 14.72
C MET A 1 18.76 -0.13 13.63
N ASN A 2 19.18 0.05 12.37
CA ASN A 2 18.25 0.28 11.27
C ASN A 2 17.69 -1.10 10.87
N LEU A 3 16.53 -1.48 11.43
CA LEU A 3 15.89 -2.73 11.07
C LEU A 3 15.26 -2.52 9.70
N GLY A 4 15.98 -2.88 8.64
CA GLY A 4 15.46 -2.85 7.26
C GLY A 4 14.23 -3.75 7.14
N GLY A 5 13.32 -3.39 6.23
CA GLY A 5 12.07 -4.12 6.01
C GLY A 5 11.02 -3.92 7.10
N TRP A 6 9.82 -4.44 6.85
CA TRP A 6 8.70 -4.41 7.79
C TRP A 6 8.85 -5.50 8.84
N GLN A 7 8.74 -5.13 10.12
CA GLN A 7 9.06 -6.03 11.25
C GLN A 7 7.85 -6.79 11.79
N TYR A 8 6.64 -6.47 11.34
CA TYR A 8 5.42 -7.04 11.88
C TYR A 8 4.83 -8.08 10.92
N PRO A 9 4.26 -9.19 11.42
CA PRO A 9 3.58 -10.14 10.56
C PRO A 9 2.48 -9.47 9.74
N ILE A 10 2.39 -9.81 8.45
CA ILE A 10 1.25 -9.42 7.62
C ILE A 10 0.29 -10.61 7.58
N VAL A 11 -0.82 -10.48 8.29
CA VAL A 11 -1.93 -11.42 8.20
C VAL A 11 -2.72 -11.07 6.93
N LYS A 12 -2.76 -11.99 5.96
CA LYS A 12 -3.54 -11.80 4.73
C LYS A 12 -5.00 -11.52 5.11
N ARG A 13 -5.53 -10.39 4.63
CA ARG A 13 -6.95 -10.06 4.64
C ARG A 13 -7.52 -10.21 3.24
N GLU A 14 -8.81 -10.52 3.14
CA GLU A 14 -9.49 -10.46 1.86
C GLU A 14 -9.56 -9.01 1.38
N TRP A 15 -9.26 -8.80 0.09
CA TRP A 15 -9.21 -7.46 -0.50
C TRP A 15 -10.58 -6.76 -0.48
N THR A 16 -11.68 -7.52 -0.54
CA THR A 16 -13.03 -7.00 -0.41
C THR A 16 -13.32 -6.45 0.98
N ASP A 17 -12.82 -7.10 2.03
CA ASP A 17 -13.00 -6.61 3.41
C ASP A 17 -12.24 -5.30 3.62
N LEU A 18 -11.03 -5.20 3.06
CA LEU A 18 -10.27 -3.95 3.04
C LEU A 18 -11.01 -2.86 2.27
N LEU A 19 -11.60 -3.20 1.12
CA LEU A 19 -12.36 -2.25 0.31
C LEU A 19 -13.54 -1.66 1.08
N ASP A 20 -14.32 -2.51 1.73
CA ASP A 20 -15.50 -2.09 2.49
C ASP A 20 -15.11 -1.21 3.68
N GLU A 21 -14.05 -1.57 4.41
CA GLU A 21 -13.50 -0.76 5.52
C GLU A 21 -13.08 0.64 5.04
N TYR A 22 -12.26 0.71 3.98
CA TYR A 22 -11.76 1.99 3.48
C TYR A 22 -12.83 2.83 2.81
N ARG A 23 -13.80 2.23 2.12
CA ARG A 23 -14.94 2.96 1.55
C ARG A 23 -15.78 3.59 2.65
N SER A 24 -16.14 2.82 3.68
CA SER A 24 -16.89 3.34 4.83
C SER A 24 -16.14 4.47 5.54
N ALA A 25 -14.84 4.31 5.75
CA ALA A 25 -14.02 5.36 6.35
C ALA A 25 -13.92 6.61 5.46
N ALA A 26 -13.83 6.45 4.14
CA ALA A 26 -13.71 7.55 3.18
C ALA A 26 -14.95 8.45 3.11
N GLU A 27 -16.13 7.98 3.55
CA GLU A 27 -17.34 8.81 3.68
C GLU A 27 -17.12 9.99 4.64
N ASN A 28 -16.32 9.78 5.69
CA ASN A 28 -16.01 10.80 6.70
C ASN A 28 -14.59 11.37 6.53
N LEU A 29 -13.71 10.63 5.85
CA LEU A 29 -12.32 11.00 5.63
C LEU A 29 -11.96 10.92 4.13
N PRO A 30 -12.35 11.93 3.32
CA PRO A 30 -12.10 11.91 1.87
C PRO A 30 -10.64 11.71 1.46
N ALA A 31 -9.70 12.03 2.36
CA ALA A 31 -8.27 11.77 2.21
C ALA A 31 -7.93 10.28 1.97
N LEU A 32 -8.81 9.35 2.33
CA LEU A 32 -8.64 7.91 2.11
C LEU A 32 -9.01 7.45 0.69
N ALA A 33 -9.67 8.29 -0.11
CA ALA A 33 -10.07 7.94 -1.48
C ALA A 33 -8.94 7.36 -2.36
N PRO A 34 -7.68 7.82 -2.29
CA PRO A 34 -6.59 7.23 -3.07
C PRO A 34 -6.29 5.77 -2.69
N LEU A 35 -6.45 5.41 -1.40
CA LEU A 35 -6.26 4.04 -0.93
C LEU A 35 -7.41 3.14 -1.39
N VAL A 36 -8.64 3.66 -1.37
CA VAL A 36 -9.81 2.99 -1.98
C VAL A 36 -9.53 2.69 -3.45
N SER A 37 -9.05 3.66 -4.22
CA SER A 37 -8.73 3.46 -5.65
C SER A 37 -7.67 2.38 -5.86
N ILE A 38 -6.65 2.30 -5.02
CA ILE A 38 -5.64 1.23 -5.10
C ILE A 38 -6.27 -0.14 -4.87
N ILE A 39 -7.08 -0.29 -3.80
CA ILE A 39 -7.73 -1.55 -3.46
C ILE A 39 -8.66 -2.00 -4.59
N GLU A 40 -9.48 -1.07 -5.12
CA GLU A 40 -10.34 -1.33 -6.28
C GLU A 40 -9.53 -1.79 -7.48
N SER A 41 -8.41 -1.12 -7.75
CA SER A 41 -7.54 -1.46 -8.89
C SER A 41 -6.94 -2.86 -8.74
N VAL A 42 -6.50 -3.25 -7.54
CA VAL A 42 -6.01 -4.62 -7.28
C VAL A 42 -7.08 -5.67 -7.58
N ILE A 43 -8.32 -5.42 -7.13
CA ILE A 43 -9.45 -6.32 -7.37
C ILE A 43 -9.81 -6.39 -8.87
N GLN A 44 -9.90 -5.23 -9.53
CA GLN A 44 -10.22 -5.14 -10.95
C GLN A 44 -9.20 -5.87 -11.83
N ASN A 45 -7.92 -5.85 -11.44
CA ASN A 45 -6.82 -6.50 -12.15
C ASN A 45 -6.58 -7.96 -11.74
N GLN A 46 -7.45 -8.54 -10.89
CA GLN A 46 -7.35 -9.94 -10.43
C GLN A 46 -6.04 -10.27 -9.70
N MET A 47 -5.49 -9.30 -8.95
CA MET A 47 -4.20 -9.41 -8.26
C MET A 47 -4.29 -9.94 -6.82
N GLN A 48 -5.48 -10.35 -6.35
CA GLN A 48 -5.76 -10.76 -4.98
C GLN A 48 -4.94 -11.97 -4.50
N ASP A 49 -4.55 -12.85 -5.43
CA ASP A 49 -3.75 -14.05 -5.12
C ASP A 49 -2.24 -13.81 -5.25
N GLN A 50 -1.83 -12.68 -5.83
CA GLN A 50 -0.43 -12.32 -6.02
C GLN A 50 0.04 -11.24 -5.04
N LEU A 51 -0.90 -10.48 -4.47
CA LEU A 51 -0.64 -9.43 -3.49
C LEU A 51 -1.40 -9.71 -2.19
N ALA A 52 -0.76 -9.38 -1.08
CA ALA A 52 -1.37 -9.37 0.24
C ALA A 52 -1.23 -7.96 0.85
N ALA A 53 -2.22 -7.57 1.65
CA ALA A 53 -2.22 -6.27 2.31
C ALA A 53 -2.72 -6.34 3.73
N THR A 54 -2.25 -5.40 4.54
CA THR A 54 -2.76 -5.09 5.88
C THR A 54 -2.86 -3.57 6.06
N THR A 55 -3.45 -3.14 7.17
CA THR A 55 -3.62 -1.73 7.52
C THR A 55 -2.80 -1.38 8.77
N SER A 56 -2.27 -0.16 8.82
CA SER A 56 -1.58 0.37 10.00
C SER A 56 -1.87 1.85 10.13
N MET A 57 -2.74 2.23 11.07
CA MET A 57 -3.14 3.64 11.29
C MET A 57 -3.53 4.34 9.97
N TRP A 58 -4.43 3.71 9.21
CA TRP A 58 -4.89 4.09 7.87
C TRP A 58 -3.88 3.96 6.71
N ASP A 59 -2.62 3.62 6.97
CA ASP A 59 -1.69 3.26 5.89
C ASP A 59 -2.06 1.89 5.31
N LEU A 60 -1.91 1.76 3.99
CA LEU A 60 -2.02 0.48 3.31
C LEU A 60 -0.62 -0.12 3.16
N VAL A 61 -0.38 -1.27 3.78
CA VAL A 61 0.91 -1.98 3.75
C VAL A 61 0.75 -3.21 2.87
N ILE A 62 1.58 -3.34 1.83
CA ILE A 62 1.40 -4.29 0.73
C ILE A 62 2.69 -5.09 0.54
N THR A 63 2.53 -6.39 0.27
CA THR A 63 3.62 -7.31 -0.10
C THR A 63 3.10 -8.37 -1.08
N THR A 64 3.97 -9.28 -1.54
CA THR A 64 3.55 -10.42 -2.36
C THR A 64 2.77 -11.45 -1.53
N ALA A 65 1.83 -12.16 -2.17
CA ALA A 65 1.12 -13.27 -1.56
C ALA A 65 1.75 -14.62 -1.96
N PRO A 66 1.83 -15.60 -1.03
CA PRO A 66 1.58 -15.44 0.41
C PRO A 66 2.65 -14.56 1.08
N PRO A 67 2.31 -13.81 2.16
CA PRO A 67 3.31 -13.05 2.92
C PRO A 67 4.38 -13.97 3.51
N GLY A 68 5.65 -13.54 3.45
CA GLY A 68 6.75 -14.18 4.16
C GLY A 68 6.82 -13.80 5.65
N GLU A 69 7.78 -14.40 6.35
CA GLU A 69 8.10 -14.03 7.74
C GLU A 69 8.82 -12.67 7.80
N PRO A 70 8.58 -11.84 8.83
CA PRO A 70 9.36 -10.62 9.06
C PRO A 70 10.85 -10.90 9.34
N PRO A 71 11.77 -10.00 8.95
CA PRO A 71 11.50 -8.77 8.23
C PRO A 71 11.23 -9.02 6.75
N LEU A 72 10.22 -8.34 6.18
CA LEU A 72 9.84 -8.50 4.78
C LEU A 72 9.80 -7.18 4.00
N ASP A 73 10.00 -7.28 2.69
CA ASP A 73 9.91 -6.16 1.77
C ASP A 73 8.44 -5.75 1.60
N VAL A 74 8.14 -4.49 1.92
CA VAL A 74 6.79 -3.94 1.79
C VAL A 74 6.78 -2.64 1.02
N ILE A 75 5.64 -2.39 0.37
CA ILE A 75 5.23 -1.08 -0.10
C ILE A 75 4.22 -0.52 0.90
N VAL A 76 4.47 0.68 1.41
CA VAL A 76 3.54 1.41 2.29
C VAL A 76 2.98 2.60 1.53
N VAL A 77 1.66 2.68 1.44
CA VAL A 77 0.95 3.82 0.84
C VAL A 77 0.31 4.64 1.94
N ARG A 78 0.66 5.93 1.98
CA ARG A 78 0.21 6.88 3.00
C ARG A 78 -0.68 7.95 2.40
N SER A 79 -1.75 8.26 3.11
CA SER A 79 -2.65 9.37 2.82
C SER A 79 -2.38 10.55 3.76
N SER A 80 -3.00 11.70 3.51
CA SER A 80 -2.83 12.88 4.36
C SER A 80 -3.42 12.75 5.77
N VAL A 81 -4.09 11.63 6.10
CA VAL A 81 -4.57 11.29 7.46
C VAL A 81 -3.73 10.23 8.16
N SER A 82 -2.64 9.78 7.52
CA SER A 82 -1.66 8.86 8.10
C SER A 82 -0.92 9.52 9.27
N MET A 83 -0.38 8.70 10.19
CA MET A 83 0.42 9.20 11.33
C MET A 83 1.66 9.99 10.89
N ASN A 84 2.28 9.60 9.76
CA ASN A 84 3.29 10.38 9.07
C ASN A 84 2.71 10.79 7.71
N PRO A 85 1.99 11.92 7.62
CA PRO A 85 1.23 12.26 6.43
C PRO A 85 2.09 12.98 5.36
N PRO A 86 1.85 12.77 4.07
CA PRO A 86 2.20 13.72 3.02
C PRO A 86 1.31 14.98 3.12
N ARG A 87 1.52 15.98 2.25
CA ARG A 87 0.66 17.17 2.25
C ARG A 87 -0.76 16.83 1.80
N SER A 88 -1.72 17.70 2.11
CA SER A 88 -3.08 17.56 1.61
C SER A 88 -3.10 17.54 0.07
N GLY A 89 -3.84 16.61 -0.51
CA GLY A 89 -3.90 16.40 -1.96
C GLY A 89 -2.72 15.59 -2.53
N GLU A 90 -1.83 15.09 -1.68
CA GLU A 90 -0.74 14.20 -2.07
C GLU A 90 -0.92 12.79 -1.49
N VAL A 91 -0.26 11.84 -2.13
CA VAL A 91 -0.06 10.47 -1.65
C VAL A 91 1.44 10.20 -1.62
N ARG A 92 1.89 9.44 -0.61
CA ARG A 92 3.27 8.98 -0.54
C ARG A 92 3.32 7.46 -0.59
N ILE A 93 4.18 6.93 -1.45
CA ILE A 93 4.50 5.50 -1.54
C ILE A 93 5.94 5.31 -1.08
N GLU A 94 6.15 4.45 -0.08
CA GLU A 94 7.45 4.11 0.47
C GLU A 94 7.74 2.62 0.24
N GLN A 95 8.98 2.28 -0.08
CA GLN A 95 9.50 0.92 0.00
C GLN A 95 10.31 0.77 1.28
N PHE A 96 9.96 -0.21 2.10
CA PHE A 96 10.82 -0.68 3.18
C PHE A 96 11.42 -2.00 2.74
N ALA A 97 12.69 -1.99 2.33
CA ALA A 97 13.42 -3.19 1.93
C ALA A 97 14.28 -3.74 3.07
N THR A 98 14.33 -5.06 3.17
CA THR A 98 15.21 -5.85 4.05
C THR A 98 16.68 -5.58 3.78
N SER A 99 17.04 -5.24 2.54
CA SER A 99 18.38 -4.79 2.15
C SER A 99 18.82 -3.47 2.80
N GLY A 100 17.87 -2.75 3.43
CA GLY A 100 18.08 -1.41 3.96
C GLY A 100 17.92 -0.31 2.92
N LEU A 101 17.60 -0.65 1.66
CA LEU A 101 17.22 0.33 0.65
C LEU A 101 15.90 1.00 1.06
N LYS A 102 15.90 2.33 1.11
CA LYS A 102 14.69 3.13 1.27
C LYS A 102 14.45 3.90 -0.02
N GLU A 103 13.27 3.70 -0.60
CA GLU A 103 12.76 4.56 -1.66
C GLU A 103 11.44 5.17 -1.19
N GLU A 104 11.25 6.45 -1.44
CA GLU A 104 9.98 7.12 -1.19
C GLU A 104 9.67 8.11 -2.31
N LEU A 105 8.41 8.16 -2.71
CA LEU A 105 7.93 9.14 -3.66
C LEU A 105 6.60 9.69 -3.21
N THR A 106 6.51 11.02 -3.26
CA THR A 106 5.29 11.77 -2.98
C THR A 106 4.81 12.43 -4.27
N ARG A 107 3.54 12.25 -4.60
CA ARG A 107 2.91 12.78 -5.82
C ARG A 107 1.47 13.21 -5.54
N SER A 108 0.85 13.85 -6.52
CA SER A 108 -0.58 14.17 -6.46
C SER A 108 -1.40 12.89 -6.30
N THR A 109 -2.50 12.95 -5.57
CA THR A 109 -3.46 11.83 -5.47
C THR A 109 -4.00 11.40 -6.83
N ALA A 110 -4.03 12.30 -7.82
CA ALA A 110 -4.42 11.97 -9.20
C ALA A 110 -3.46 10.98 -9.87
N GLU A 111 -2.23 10.86 -9.38
CA GLU A 111 -1.19 9.98 -9.92
C GLU A 111 -1.06 8.68 -9.11
N VAL A 112 -1.95 8.44 -8.14
CA VAL A 112 -1.81 7.32 -7.19
C VAL A 112 -1.71 5.96 -7.87
N LEU A 113 -2.59 5.69 -8.84
CA LEU A 113 -2.64 4.41 -9.54
C LEU A 113 -1.39 4.13 -10.40
N PRO A 114 -0.97 5.01 -11.32
CA PRO A 114 0.24 4.77 -12.10
C PRO A 114 1.48 4.68 -11.21
N LEU A 115 1.56 5.49 -10.14
CA LEU A 115 2.67 5.40 -9.20
C LEU A 115 2.68 4.06 -8.45
N PHE A 116 1.53 3.64 -7.93
CA PHE A 116 1.37 2.36 -7.22
C PHE A 116 1.79 1.18 -8.10
N TRP A 117 1.23 1.07 -9.31
CA TRP A 117 1.56 -0.04 -10.21
C TRP A 117 3.02 -0.01 -10.66
N ARG A 118 3.63 1.17 -10.77
CA ARG A 118 5.06 1.27 -11.03
C ARG A 118 5.90 0.63 -9.91
N PHE A 119 5.59 0.93 -8.65
CA PHE A 119 6.26 0.29 -7.51
C PHE A 119 6.03 -1.22 -7.50
N ILE A 120 4.79 -1.68 -7.72
CA ILE A 120 4.48 -3.12 -7.77
C ILE A 120 5.29 -3.83 -8.85
N LEU A 121 5.40 -3.24 -10.04
CA LEU A 121 6.22 -3.77 -11.13
C LEU A 121 7.71 -3.75 -10.78
N GLU A 122 8.24 -2.61 -10.33
CA GLU A 122 9.67 -2.45 -10.05
C GLU A 122 10.14 -3.33 -8.91
N LYS A 123 9.31 -3.56 -7.88
CA LYS A 123 9.71 -4.25 -6.66
C LYS A 123 9.32 -5.72 -6.64
N TYR A 124 8.18 -6.06 -7.23
CA TYR A 124 7.65 -7.44 -7.22
C TYR A 124 7.58 -8.09 -8.61
N GLY A 125 7.86 -7.34 -9.69
CA GLY A 125 7.79 -7.87 -11.05
C GLY A 125 6.36 -8.11 -11.56
N LEU A 126 5.36 -7.64 -10.82
CA LEU A 126 3.95 -7.89 -11.09
C LEU A 126 3.33 -6.75 -11.92
N LYS A 127 2.45 -7.08 -12.88
CA LYS A 127 1.79 -6.11 -13.75
C LYS A 127 0.26 -6.22 -13.62
N PRO A 128 -0.46 -5.08 -13.68
CA PRO A 128 -1.91 -5.10 -13.87
C PRO A 128 -2.25 -5.77 -15.22
N THR A 129 -3.42 -6.40 -15.30
CA THR A 129 -3.85 -7.24 -16.43
C THR A 129 -4.80 -6.49 -17.37
#